data_AF-A0A3P7JF81-F1
#
_entry.id   AF-A0A3P7JF81-F1
#
_cell.length_a   1.000
_cell.length_b   1.000
_cell.length_c   1.000
_cell.angle_alpha   90.00
_cell.angle_beta   90.00
_cell.angle_gamma   90.00
#
_symmetry.space_group_name_H-M   'P 1'
#
loop_
_entity.id
_entity.type
_entity.pdbx_description
1 polymer ?
#
loop_
_entity_poly.entity_id
_entity_poly.type
_entity_poly.pdbx_seq_one_letter_code
_entity_poly.pdbx_strand_id
1 'polypeptide(L)'
;MDEADILSDRIAILSEGRLISLGSSVFLKNKFGEAFQIFACKKERSMDYTSIITRITTEAMIPIRLTDQTEEELVFSVPITTDSHKLEKFFTSFDSKRDSYLLGEYGISAPTLQEIFVRLSPQREYIVPRRKAGILGKLKRTFQGIQVDTDQQQLMNTHATVYGAASAGSSREVIPIAYEEGTGLNDSII
;
A
#
# COMPACT_ATOMS: atom_id res chain seq x y z
N MET A 1 -9.49 -9.14 10.54
CA MET A 1 -9.07 -10.55 10.32
C MET A 1 -8.78 -11.21 11.64
N ASP A 2 -8.27 -10.43 12.59
CA ASP A 2 -8.03 -10.81 13.97
C ASP A 2 -9.30 -11.32 14.68
N GLU A 3 -10.49 -10.79 14.35
CA GLU A 3 -11.76 -11.30 14.88
C GLU A 3 -12.02 -12.74 14.42
N ALA A 4 -11.73 -13.04 13.15
CA ALA A 4 -11.89 -14.39 12.61
C ALA A 4 -10.85 -15.35 13.21
N ASP A 5 -9.63 -14.87 13.45
CA ASP A 5 -8.55 -15.62 14.08
C ASP A 5 -8.91 -16.04 15.51
N ILE A 6 -9.53 -15.14 16.28
CA ILE A 6 -9.83 -15.35 17.70
C ILE A 6 -11.15 -16.09 17.91
N LEU A 7 -12.19 -15.76 17.14
CA LEU A 7 -13.56 -16.20 17.43
C LEU A 7 -14.03 -17.39 16.57
N SER A 8 -13.35 -17.72 15.48
CA SER A 8 -13.84 -18.75 14.54
C SER A 8 -13.17 -20.10 14.77
N ASP A 9 -13.96 -21.16 14.83
CA ASP A 9 -13.44 -22.53 14.82
C ASP A 9 -12.83 -22.91 13.46
N ARG A 10 -13.44 -22.41 12.39
CA ARG A 10 -13.05 -22.65 11.00
C ARG A 10 -13.19 -21.39 10.17
N ILE A 11 -12.23 -21.19 9.28
CA ILE A 11 -12.10 -20.02 8.43
C ILE A 11 -12.03 -20.50 6.98
N ALA A 12 -12.91 -19.94 6.14
CA ALA A 12 -12.93 -20.16 4.71
C ALA A 12 -12.25 -18.99 4.01
N ILE A 13 -11.24 -19.28 3.18
CA ILE A 13 -10.63 -18.28 2.29
C ILE A 13 -11.26 -18.45 0.91
N LEU A 14 -11.90 -17.38 0.43
CA LEU A 14 -12.57 -17.30 -0.86
C LEU A 14 -11.79 -16.33 -1.76
N SER A 15 -11.64 -16.67 -3.04
CA SER A 15 -11.04 -15.81 -4.05
C SER A 15 -11.77 -15.99 -5.38
N GLU A 16 -12.10 -14.89 -6.06
CA GLU A 16 -12.87 -14.88 -7.31
C GLU A 16 -14.17 -15.71 -7.26
N GLY A 17 -14.87 -15.66 -6.11
CA GLY A 17 -16.11 -16.42 -5.88
C GLY A 17 -15.92 -17.93 -5.71
N ARG A 18 -14.68 -18.42 -5.56
CA ARG A 18 -14.35 -19.83 -5.35
C ARG A 18 -13.70 -20.06 -3.99
N LEU A 19 -14.00 -21.21 -3.39
CA LEU A 19 -13.35 -21.64 -2.15
C LEU A 19 -11.91 -22.09 -2.44
N ILE A 20 -10.95 -21.42 -1.81
CA ILE A 20 -9.52 -21.73 -1.94
C ILE A 20 -9.07 -22.69 -0.84
N SER A 21 -9.48 -22.42 0.41
CA SER A 21 -9.15 -23.27 1.54
C SER A 21 -10.15 -23.09 2.68
N LEU A 22 -10.30 -24.12 3.50
CA LEU A 22 -11.15 -24.13 4.69
C LEU A 22 -10.43 -24.91 5.80
N GLY A 23 -10.26 -24.30 6.97
CA GLY A 23 -9.61 -24.96 8.11
C GLY A 23 -9.57 -24.06 9.34
N SER A 24 -8.97 -24.52 10.44
CA SER A 24 -8.71 -23.66 11.59
C SER A 24 -7.67 -22.59 11.24
N SER A 25 -7.59 -21.53 12.06
CA SER A 25 -6.56 -20.50 11.87
C SER A 25 -5.14 -21.09 11.86
N VAL A 26 -4.83 -21.97 12.82
CA VAL A 26 -3.52 -22.65 12.91
C VAL A 26 -3.24 -23.47 11.65
N PHE A 27 -4.23 -24.18 11.12
CA PHE A 27 -4.07 -24.93 9.87
C PHE A 27 -3.74 -24.01 8.70
N LEU A 28 -4.43 -22.89 8.56
CA LEU A 28 -4.19 -21.93 7.48
C LEU A 28 -2.79 -21.29 7.61
N LYS A 29 -2.39 -20.91 8.83
CA LYS A 29 -1.07 -20.35 9.12
C LYS A 29 0.06 -21.34 8.84
N ASN A 30 -0.12 -22.61 9.19
CA ASN A 30 0.87 -23.65 8.90
C ASN A 30 0.93 -24.01 7.41
N LYS A 31 -0.20 -23.97 6.71
CA LYS A 31 -0.29 -24.35 5.29
C LYS A 31 0.18 -23.24 4.35
N PHE A 32 -0.13 -21.98 4.67
CA PHE A 32 0.07 -20.83 3.79
C PHE A 32 0.95 -19.72 4.38
N GLY A 33 1.30 -19.79 5.66
CA GLY A 33 2.32 -18.92 6.23
C GLY A 33 3.69 -19.33 5.71
N GLU A 34 4.55 -18.36 5.39
CA GLU A 34 5.88 -18.62 4.86
C GLU A 34 6.93 -18.68 5.97
N ALA A 35 6.90 -17.69 6.86
CA ALA A 35 7.98 -17.45 7.80
C ALA A 35 7.50 -16.85 9.12
N PHE A 36 8.17 -17.21 10.21
CA PHE A 36 8.19 -16.41 11.41
C PHE A 36 8.93 -15.10 11.16
N GLN A 37 8.46 -14.01 11.77
CA GLN A 37 9.16 -12.73 11.79
C GLN A 37 9.83 -12.55 13.15
N ILE A 38 11.11 -12.22 13.17
CA ILE A 38 11.88 -11.89 14.36
C ILE A 38 12.17 -10.40 14.31
N PHE A 39 11.70 -9.67 15.30
CA PHE A 39 11.89 -8.24 15.47
C PHE A 39 12.98 -8.02 16.49
N ALA A 40 13.97 -7.19 16.20
CA ALA A 40 15.01 -6.83 17.16
C ALA A 40 15.21 -5.32 17.19
N CYS A 41 15.01 -4.71 18.36
CA CYS A 41 15.17 -3.28 18.54
C CYS A 41 16.65 -2.88 18.51
N LYS A 42 16.95 -1.76 17.85
CA LYS A 42 18.28 -1.15 17.84
C LYS A 42 18.49 -0.34 19.12
N LYS A 43 19.66 -0.50 19.77
CA LYS A 43 20.02 0.36 20.91
C LYS A 43 20.44 1.76 20.47
N GLU A 44 21.08 1.88 19.31
CA GLU A 44 21.57 3.15 18.77
C GLU A 44 21.01 3.36 17.36
N ARG A 45 20.20 4.40 17.16
CA ARG A 45 19.49 4.60 15.88
C ARG A 45 20.40 5.09 14.76
N SER A 46 21.47 5.81 15.13
CA SER A 46 22.39 6.43 14.16
C SER A 46 23.49 5.49 13.65
N MET A 47 23.60 4.29 14.22
CA MET A 47 24.63 3.32 13.87
C MET A 47 24.27 2.51 12.61
N ASP A 48 25.28 2.19 11.80
CA ASP A 48 25.15 1.21 10.74
C ASP A 48 25.20 -0.23 11.29
N TYR A 49 24.10 -0.96 11.12
CA TYR A 49 23.94 -2.35 11.54
C TYR A 49 24.36 -3.37 10.47
N THR A 50 24.84 -2.95 9.29
CA THR A 50 25.15 -3.87 8.17
C THR A 50 26.10 -5.00 8.57
N SER A 51 27.16 -4.69 9.32
CA SER A 51 28.12 -5.69 9.82
C SER A 51 27.48 -6.65 10.83
N ILE A 52 26.62 -6.15 11.72
CA ILE A 52 25.88 -6.92 12.72
C ILE A 52 24.88 -7.85 12.06
N ILE A 53 24.11 -7.35 11.08
CA ILE A 53 23.17 -8.14 10.28
C ILE A 53 23.91 -9.29 9.58
N THR A 54 25.06 -8.99 8.97
CA THR A 54 25.90 -10.01 8.32
C THR A 54 26.38 -11.05 9.33
N ARG A 55 26.80 -10.63 10.53
CA ARG A 55 27.22 -11.55 11.60
C ARG A 55 26.08 -12.44 12.09
N ILE A 56 24.90 -11.87 12.36
CA ILE A 56 23.71 -12.62 12.78
C ILE A 56 23.32 -13.66 11.73
N THR A 57 23.27 -13.27 10.46
CA THR A 57 22.84 -14.15 9.36
C THR A 57 23.85 -15.24 9.04
N THR A 58 25.16 -15.00 9.20
CA THR A 58 26.21 -15.99 8.94
C THR A 58 26.44 -16.97 10.09
N GLU A 59 26.32 -16.50 11.35
CA GLU A 59 26.47 -17.35 12.53
C GLU A 59 25.20 -18.15 12.87
N ALA A 60 24.06 -17.79 12.29
CA ALA A 60 22.80 -18.48 12.53
C ALA A 60 22.86 -19.93 12.01
N MET A 61 22.47 -20.87 12.87
CA MET A 61 22.30 -22.29 12.51
C MET A 61 20.97 -22.60 11.80
N ILE A 62 20.25 -21.56 11.39
CA ILE A 62 18.92 -21.61 10.77
C ILE A 62 18.91 -20.71 9.52
N PRO A 63 18.04 -20.99 8.53
CA PRO A 63 17.87 -20.11 7.38
C PRO A 63 17.15 -18.82 7.83
N ILE A 64 17.93 -17.79 8.16
CA ILE A 64 17.43 -16.46 8.56
C ILE A 64 17.81 -15.42 7.50
N ARG A 65 16.91 -14.48 7.21
CA ARG A 65 17.13 -13.40 6.23
C ARG A 65 16.58 -12.09 6.76
N LEU A 66 17.30 -10.98 6.57
CA LEU A 66 16.73 -9.66 6.81
C LEU A 66 15.62 -9.40 5.77
N THR A 67 14.44 -9.03 6.25
CA THR A 67 13.29 -8.68 5.40
C THR A 67 13.02 -7.18 5.41
N ASP A 68 13.21 -6.53 6.56
CA ASP A 68 13.01 -5.10 6.68
C ASP A 68 13.97 -4.49 7.71
N GLN A 69 14.24 -3.20 7.56
CA GLN A 69 15.07 -2.43 8.47
C GLN A 69 14.50 -1.01 8.57
N THR A 70 14.12 -0.63 9.77
CA THR A 70 13.70 0.73 10.10
C THR A 70 14.80 1.43 10.92
N GLU A 71 14.55 2.67 11.36
CA GLU A 71 15.46 3.36 12.28
C GLU A 71 15.50 2.71 13.67
N GLU A 72 14.43 2.04 14.08
CA GLU A 72 14.25 1.51 15.44
C GLU A 72 14.45 0.01 15.54
N GLU A 73 14.24 -0.74 14.46
CA GLU A 73 14.27 -2.21 14.51
C GLU A 73 14.84 -2.85 13.23
N LEU A 74 15.23 -4.11 13.40
CA LEU A 74 15.57 -5.05 12.35
C LEU A 74 14.52 -6.15 12.33
N VAL A 75 14.01 -6.47 11.15
CA VAL A 75 13.04 -7.54 10.94
C VAL A 75 13.70 -8.64 10.13
N PHE A 76 13.71 -9.85 10.70
CA PHE A 76 14.22 -11.03 10.06
C PHE A 76 13.11 -12.05 9.80
N SER A 77 13.19 -12.75 8.68
CA SER A 77 12.33 -13.88 8.37
C SER A 77 13.07 -15.20 8.59
N VAL A 78 12.34 -16.16 9.18
CA VAL A 78 12.77 -17.55 9.35
C VAL A 78 11.64 -18.47 8.86
N PRO A 79 11.88 -19.40 7.92
CA PRO A 79 10.85 -20.31 7.42
C PRO A 79 10.08 -21.00 8.54
N ILE A 80 8.76 -21.09 8.41
CA ILE A 80 7.90 -21.73 9.43
C ILE A 80 8.20 -23.23 9.59
N THR A 81 8.84 -23.83 8.58
CA THR A 81 9.31 -25.23 8.59
C THR A 81 10.60 -25.45 9.37
N THR A 82 11.19 -24.38 9.93
CA THR A 82 12.42 -24.47 10.73
C THR A 82 12.16 -25.29 11.99
N ASP A 83 13.04 -26.25 12.25
CA ASP A 83 13.00 -27.12 13.43
C ASP A 83 13.02 -26.32 14.74
N SER A 84 12.14 -26.67 15.67
CA SER A 84 11.95 -25.93 16.93
C SER A 84 13.20 -25.94 17.80
N HIS A 85 13.95 -27.05 17.85
CA HIS A 85 15.17 -27.15 18.64
C HIS A 85 16.34 -26.37 18.01
N LYS A 86 16.40 -26.26 16.68
CA LYS A 86 17.33 -25.32 16.03
C LYS A 86 16.98 -23.86 16.33
N LEU A 87 15.69 -23.54 16.35
CA LEU A 87 15.21 -22.19 16.68
C LEU A 87 15.52 -21.82 18.14
N GLU A 88 15.32 -22.75 19.08
CA GLU A 88 15.68 -22.59 20.49
C GLU A 88 17.18 -22.31 20.66
N LYS A 89 18.04 -23.11 20.01
CA LYS A 89 19.49 -22.90 20.04
C LYS A 89 19.91 -21.57 19.42
N PHE A 90 19.23 -21.16 18.35
CA PHE A 90 19.45 -19.84 17.76
C PHE A 90 19.14 -18.75 18.79
N PHE A 91 17.98 -18.76 19.43
CA PHE A 91 17.62 -17.74 20.43
C PHE A 91 18.55 -17.75 21.64
N THR A 92 18.98 -18.93 22.11
CA THR A 92 19.98 -19.04 23.19
C THR A 92 21.29 -18.37 22.81
N SER A 93 21.79 -18.61 21.60
CA SER A 93 23.01 -17.96 21.10
C SER A 93 22.80 -16.47 20.80
N PHE A 94 21.61 -16.08 20.34
CA PHE A 94 21.28 -14.71 20.01
C PHE A 94 21.25 -13.85 21.27
N ASP A 95 20.59 -14.33 22.32
CA ASP A 95 20.47 -13.63 23.61
C ASP A 95 21.85 -13.47 24.29
N SER A 96 22.66 -14.53 24.27
CA SER A 96 24.04 -14.50 24.81
C SER A 96 24.95 -13.46 24.12
N LYS A 97 24.67 -13.12 22.86
CA LYS A 97 25.45 -12.17 22.05
C LYS A 97 24.75 -10.83 21.86
N ARG A 98 23.54 -10.64 22.39
CA ARG A 98 22.67 -9.50 22.14
C ARG A 98 23.34 -8.15 22.40
N ASP A 99 24.07 -8.05 23.51
CA ASP A 99 24.79 -6.82 23.86
C ASP A 99 25.95 -6.54 22.90
N SER A 100 26.63 -7.58 22.40
CA SER A 100 27.67 -7.45 21.37
C SER A 100 27.13 -7.06 19.99
N TYR A 101 25.84 -7.26 19.75
CA TYR A 101 25.12 -6.80 18.56
C TYR A 101 24.54 -5.39 18.73
N LEU A 102 24.67 -4.77 19.91
CA LEU A 102 24.03 -3.48 20.22
C LEU A 102 22.52 -3.51 19.91
N LEU A 103 21.88 -4.64 20.20
CA LEU A 103 20.43 -4.82 20.10
C LEU A 103 19.81 -4.77 21.49
N GLY A 104 18.58 -4.24 21.54
CA GLY A 104 17.73 -4.15 22.71
C GLY A 104 16.86 -5.39 22.82
N GLU A 105 15.58 -5.19 23.08
CA GLU A 105 14.59 -6.27 23.13
C GLU A 105 14.36 -6.88 21.74
N TYR A 106 13.92 -8.12 21.73
CA TYR A 106 13.53 -8.80 20.51
C TYR A 106 12.27 -9.64 20.74
N GLY A 107 11.54 -9.91 19.67
CA GLY A 107 10.33 -10.71 19.67
C GLY A 107 10.25 -11.60 18.45
N ILE A 108 9.37 -12.60 18.50
CA ILE A 108 9.02 -13.47 17.37
C ILE A 108 7.51 -13.43 17.17
N SER A 109 7.07 -13.36 15.92
CA SER A 109 5.66 -13.41 15.53
C SER A 109 5.41 -14.52 14.53
N ALA A 110 4.27 -15.20 14.70
CA ALA A 110 3.76 -16.17 13.73
C ALA A 110 3.09 -15.46 12.55
N PRO A 111 3.00 -16.11 11.38
CA PRO A 111 2.23 -15.59 10.26
C PRO A 111 0.80 -15.21 10.64
N THR A 112 0.32 -14.11 10.09
CA THR A 112 -1.03 -13.61 10.35
C THR A 112 -2.00 -14.07 9.27
N LEU A 113 -3.30 -14.10 9.58
CA LEU A 113 -4.32 -14.35 8.55
C LEU A 113 -4.33 -13.26 7.48
N GLN A 114 -3.95 -12.03 7.83
CA GLN A 114 -3.83 -10.92 6.88
C GLN A 114 -2.74 -11.16 5.86
N GLU A 115 -1.56 -11.57 6.29
CA GLU A 115 -0.46 -11.96 5.40
C GLU A 115 -0.91 -13.06 4.42
N ILE A 116 -1.54 -14.10 4.95
CA ILE A 116 -2.04 -15.23 4.16
C ILE A 116 -3.10 -14.79 3.16
N PHE A 117 -4.02 -13.91 3.57
CA PHE A 117 -5.05 -13.40 2.68
C PHE A 117 -4.46 -12.55 1.55
N VAL A 118 -3.53 -11.64 1.84
CA VAL A 118 -2.86 -10.82 0.82
C VAL A 118 -2.14 -11.73 -0.17
N ARG A 119 -1.45 -12.77 0.32
CA ARG A 119 -0.76 -13.74 -0.52
C ARG A 119 -1.70 -14.53 -1.44
N LEU A 120 -2.86 -14.94 -0.93
CA LEU A 120 -3.84 -15.73 -1.68
C LEU A 120 -4.77 -14.86 -2.55
N SER A 121 -4.67 -13.53 -2.45
CA SER A 121 -5.47 -12.61 -3.24
C SER A 121 -5.01 -12.62 -4.71
N PRO A 122 -5.94 -12.45 -5.67
CA PRO A 122 -5.59 -12.33 -7.08
C PRO A 122 -4.66 -11.12 -7.29
N GLN A 123 -3.60 -11.29 -8.08
CA GLN A 123 -2.70 -10.18 -8.44
C GLN A 123 -3.27 -9.24 -9.52
N ARG A 124 -4.56 -9.39 -9.86
CA ARG A 124 -5.24 -8.57 -10.87
C ARG A 124 -6.24 -7.65 -10.20
N GLU A 125 -6.30 -6.42 -10.69
CA GLU A 125 -7.30 -5.46 -10.25
C GLU A 125 -8.70 -5.98 -10.59
N TYR A 126 -9.54 -6.11 -9.57
CA TYR A 126 -10.94 -6.47 -9.77
C TYR A 126 -11.66 -5.27 -10.41
N ILE A 127 -11.82 -5.31 -11.73
CA ILE A 127 -12.58 -4.30 -12.47
C ILE A 127 -14.04 -4.47 -12.07
N VAL A 128 -14.56 -3.54 -11.27
CA VAL A 128 -15.97 -3.51 -10.88
C VAL A 128 -16.80 -3.41 -12.17
N PRO A 129 -17.59 -4.43 -12.52
CA PRO A 129 -18.42 -4.35 -13.72
C PRO A 129 -19.42 -3.22 -13.51
N ARG A 130 -19.31 -2.15 -14.30
CA ARG A 130 -20.38 -1.15 -14.39
C ARG A 130 -21.62 -1.87 -14.91
N ARG A 131 -22.54 -2.25 -14.02
CA ARG A 131 -23.87 -2.69 -14.41
C ARG A 131 -24.43 -1.59 -15.31
N LYS A 132 -24.64 -1.88 -16.59
CA LYS A 132 -25.44 -1.01 -17.46
C LYS A 132 -26.76 -0.78 -16.71
N ALA A 133 -27.07 0.48 -16.40
CA ALA A 133 -28.23 0.87 -15.63
C ALA A 133 -29.45 0.03 -16.06
N GLY A 134 -29.91 -0.85 -15.17
CA GLY A 134 -31.13 -1.62 -15.39
C GLY A 134 -32.29 -0.67 -15.69
N ILE A 135 -33.24 -1.08 -16.52
CA ILE A 135 -34.54 -0.47 -16.87
C ILE A 135 -34.53 1.03 -17.29
N LEU A 136 -33.90 1.94 -16.55
CA LEU A 136 -33.65 3.35 -16.86
C LEU A 136 -32.92 3.56 -18.19
N GLY A 137 -32.02 2.66 -18.58
CA GLY A 137 -31.39 2.69 -19.91
C GLY A 137 -32.38 2.47 -21.07
N LYS A 138 -33.46 1.73 -20.81
CA LYS A 138 -34.56 1.54 -21.78
C LYS A 138 -35.53 2.74 -21.76
N LEU A 139 -35.76 3.35 -20.59
CA LEU A 139 -36.67 4.49 -20.45
C LEU A 139 -36.14 5.76 -21.14
N LYS A 140 -34.81 5.96 -21.19
CA LYS A 140 -34.20 7.11 -21.89
C LYS A 140 -34.42 7.08 -23.41
N ARG A 141 -34.61 5.90 -24.01
CA ARG A 141 -34.94 5.76 -25.45
C ARG A 141 -36.42 6.01 -25.74
N THR A 142 -37.30 5.73 -24.79
CA THR A 142 -38.74 5.98 -24.93
C THR A 142 -39.07 7.48 -24.85
N PHE A 143 -38.31 8.26 -24.08
CA PHE A 143 -38.51 9.72 -23.96
C PHE A 143 -37.90 10.55 -25.10
N GLN A 144 -37.02 9.99 -25.95
CA GLN A 144 -36.46 10.71 -27.11
C GLN A 144 -37.38 10.72 -28.34
N GLY A 145 -38.58 10.12 -28.26
CA GLY A 145 -39.55 10.06 -29.36
C GLY A 145 -40.63 11.15 -29.36
N ILE A 146 -40.62 12.09 -28.41
CA ILE A 146 -41.55 13.22 -28.40
C ILE A 146 -40.79 14.47 -28.85
N GLN A 147 -40.81 14.75 -30.15
CA GLN A 147 -40.49 16.08 -30.67
C GLN A 147 -41.62 17.03 -30.23
N VAL A 148 -41.30 18.02 -29.41
CA VAL A 148 -42.09 19.25 -29.34
C VAL A 148 -41.32 20.28 -30.14
N ASP A 149 -41.89 20.61 -31.30
CA ASP A 149 -41.41 21.64 -32.21
C ASP A 149 -41.61 23.04 -31.61
N THR A 150 -40.83 23.97 -32.14
CA THR A 150 -40.38 25.23 -31.55
C THR A 150 -41.43 26.36 -31.63
N ASP A 151 -41.39 27.34 -30.71
CA ASP A 151 -41.32 28.78 -31.04
C ASP A 151 -41.43 29.69 -29.80
N GLN A 152 -40.42 30.54 -29.60
CA GLN A 152 -40.52 32.01 -29.49
C GLN A 152 -39.27 32.62 -28.85
N GLN A 153 -38.32 32.98 -29.72
CA GLN A 153 -37.49 34.17 -29.52
C GLN A 153 -38.40 35.41 -29.49
N GLN A 154 -38.73 35.91 -28.30
CA GLN A 154 -39.29 37.26 -28.12
C GLN A 154 -39.22 37.73 -26.66
N LEU A 155 -38.02 37.83 -26.10
CA LEU A 155 -37.75 38.71 -24.95
C LEU A 155 -36.38 39.39 -25.13
N MET A 156 -36.26 40.17 -26.21
CA MET A 156 -35.40 41.35 -26.19
C MET A 156 -36.32 42.57 -25.98
N ASN A 157 -35.82 43.51 -25.19
CA ASN A 157 -36.31 44.88 -25.00
C ASN A 157 -37.35 45.08 -23.90
N THR A 158 -36.86 45.42 -22.70
CA THR A 158 -37.47 46.53 -21.96
C THR A 158 -36.45 47.23 -21.07
N HIS A 159 -36.32 48.53 -21.35
CA HIS A 159 -35.73 49.64 -20.59
C HIS A 159 -34.21 49.88 -20.58
N ALA A 160 -33.88 50.84 -21.43
CA ALA A 160 -32.69 51.65 -21.47
C ALA A 160 -32.62 52.72 -20.35
N THR A 161 -31.38 53.16 -20.11
CA THR A 161 -30.93 54.56 -19.94
C THR A 161 -30.68 55.16 -18.54
N VAL A 162 -29.48 55.77 -18.45
CA VAL A 162 -29.03 57.02 -17.78
C VAL A 162 -28.28 56.94 -16.42
N TYR A 163 -27.16 57.69 -16.41
CA TYR A 163 -26.23 58.14 -15.35
C TYR A 163 -25.11 57.14 -14.98
N GLY A 164 -23.81 57.41 -15.12
CA GLY A 164 -23.07 58.66 -15.37
C GLY A 164 -21.89 58.79 -14.39
N ALA A 165 -20.66 58.66 -14.90
CA ALA A 165 -19.36 59.19 -14.42
C ALA A 165 -18.91 59.05 -12.93
N ALA A 166 -17.72 58.46 -12.69
CA ALA A 166 -16.49 59.14 -12.22
C ALA A 166 -15.43 58.21 -11.55
N SER A 167 -14.24 58.20 -12.16
CA SER A 167 -12.86 58.19 -11.63
C SER A 167 -12.37 57.34 -10.43
N ALA A 168 -11.25 56.65 -10.73
CA ALA A 168 -9.96 56.53 -10.00
C ALA A 168 -9.79 55.48 -8.87
N GLY A 169 -8.75 54.64 -9.02
CA GLY A 169 -8.03 54.07 -7.88
C GLY A 169 -7.43 52.66 -8.01
N SER A 170 -6.24 52.55 -8.60
CA SER A 170 -5.08 51.78 -8.12
C SER A 170 -5.09 50.23 -7.99
N SER A 171 -4.12 49.64 -8.71
CA SER A 171 -3.17 48.58 -8.30
C SER A 171 -3.32 47.13 -8.79
N ARG A 172 -2.38 46.82 -9.70
CA ARG A 172 -1.52 45.63 -9.84
C ARG A 172 -2.08 44.38 -10.54
N GLU A 173 -1.80 44.33 -11.85
CA GLU A 173 -1.53 43.11 -12.60
C GLU A 173 -0.10 42.60 -12.33
N VAL A 174 0.07 41.28 -12.28
CA VAL A 174 1.37 40.60 -12.45
C VAL A 174 1.20 39.54 -13.54
N ILE A 175 2.08 39.65 -14.54
CA ILE A 175 2.18 38.85 -15.78
C ILE A 175 3.02 37.58 -15.50
N PRO A 176 2.73 36.41 -16.12
CA PRO A 176 3.59 35.24 -16.05
C PRO A 176 4.72 35.32 -17.09
N ILE A 177 5.94 34.95 -16.66
CA ILE A 177 7.16 34.98 -17.47
C ILE A 177 7.35 33.60 -18.11
N ALA A 178 7.41 33.56 -19.44
CA ALA A 178 7.93 32.45 -20.23
C ALA A 178 9.45 32.60 -20.37
N TYR A 179 10.20 31.49 -20.27
CA TYR A 179 11.62 31.42 -20.59
C TYR A 179 11.80 30.62 -21.88
N GLU A 180 12.39 31.25 -22.89
CA GLU A 180 12.97 30.60 -24.06
C GLU A 180 14.50 30.74 -24.07
N GLU A 181 15.09 29.93 -24.93
CA GLU A 181 16.42 29.34 -25.02
C GLU A 181 17.61 30.29 -25.25
N GLY A 182 18.82 29.73 -25.10
CA GLY A 182 19.99 30.23 -25.83
C GLY A 182 21.32 29.58 -25.45
N THR A 183 21.72 28.54 -26.23
CA THR A 183 23.04 28.28 -26.85
C THR A 183 24.34 28.39 -25.99
N GLY A 184 25.37 27.55 -26.12
CA GLY A 184 25.73 26.48 -27.05
C GLY A 184 27.24 26.15 -26.89
N LEU A 185 27.69 25.17 -27.68
CA LEU A 185 29.07 24.80 -28.07
C LEU A 185 29.86 23.76 -27.24
N ASN A 186 29.94 22.57 -27.87
CA ASN A 186 31.11 21.75 -28.21
C ASN A 186 32.17 21.42 -27.14
N ASP A 187 32.44 20.13 -26.94
CA ASP A 187 33.60 19.52 -27.61
C ASP A 187 33.56 17.98 -27.58
N SER A 188 34.17 17.41 -28.62
CA SER A 188 34.44 15.97 -28.82
C SER A 188 35.63 15.53 -27.97
N ILE A 189 35.76 14.24 -27.68
CA ILE A 189 37.00 13.42 -27.77
C ILE A 189 36.78 12.03 -27.11
N ILE A 190 37.01 11.01 -27.95
CA ILE A 190 37.46 9.60 -27.73
C ILE A 190 36.57 8.68 -26.88
#